data_AF-A0A6A6U3K6-F1
#
_entry.id   AF-A0A6A6U3K6-F1
#
_cell.length_a   1.000
_cell.length_b   1.000
_cell.length_c   1.000
_cell.angle_alpha   90.00
_cell.angle_beta   90.00
_cell.angle_gamma   90.00
#
_symmetry.space_group_name_H-M   'P 1'
#
loop_
_entity.id
_entity.type
_entity.pdbx_description
1 polymer ?
#
loop_
_entity_poly.entity_id
_entity_poly.type
_entity_poly.pdbx_seq_one_letter_code
_entity_poly.pdbx_strand_id
1 'polypeptide(L)'
;MKSLAILYLTGVVAAGIIDKRQFGADFEKSLWSLFGVTKNKTETPLFTTKTLTPQFDPKAKRELLIWGPFQLQPANGTHKAVPNVVKLDKLSDVITTRVKGMCRECMVLYAQADVSDKTGKKMDIDKGVYSHHVIMADVGRVMVPVPAFAKCPDGSIGGFNFDPAKMAGGGMGGAGGKAGHGDAGHGKSMLKKRQFAGSVDPKMIDMLKTPGGQAMMAKMMPAISIFVGQGDDGTAMRYAAPKGSVIKSGFHIGKNDEMNLMSEVVNYDNAVKDIYVSLDYEYIPMPGKVEDGWYDTGNAALNVQPCGGLDLMFPPKDKAIKYTSPPWDVIMPGYLLDIKPHLHDGGINVTLSVNGKVECVSSAVYGAGAEVKGEKWETITGYTPCNKAIEIKPGDKLAMDSTYDVTSHKLRPTSDNHGEAEGMAFAQFTFAVKR
;
A
#
# COMPACT_ATOMS: atom_id res chain seq x y z
N MET A 1 32.11 -37.68 -46.09
CA MET A 1 31.06 -38.56 -45.52
C MET A 1 30.12 -37.68 -44.69
N LYS A 2 28.82 -37.74 -45.00
CA LYS A 2 27.73 -36.93 -44.44
C LYS A 2 27.00 -37.69 -43.31
N SER A 3 26.26 -36.93 -42.49
CA SER A 3 25.07 -37.35 -41.67
C SER A 3 25.37 -38.11 -40.37
N LEU A 4 24.62 -38.06 -39.25
CA LEU A 4 23.21 -37.74 -38.88
C LEU A 4 23.21 -37.62 -37.32
N ALA A 5 22.70 -36.62 -36.56
CA ALA A 5 21.34 -36.17 -36.25
C ALA A 5 20.35 -37.22 -35.66
N ILE A 6 20.00 -37.00 -34.36
CA ILE A 6 18.63 -36.99 -33.75
C ILE A 6 18.08 -38.20 -32.92
N LEU A 7 17.49 -37.84 -31.74
CA LEU A 7 16.45 -38.48 -30.87
C LEU A 7 16.86 -39.75 -30.06
N TYR A 8 16.55 -40.03 -28.78
CA TYR A 8 15.68 -39.49 -27.71
C TYR A 8 16.05 -40.20 -26.38
N LEU A 9 15.96 -39.53 -25.22
CA LEU A 9 15.12 -40.00 -24.10
C LEU A 9 14.93 -38.88 -23.05
N THR A 10 13.70 -38.41 -23.01
CA THR A 10 13.06 -37.63 -21.93
C THR A 10 12.77 -38.51 -20.72
N GLY A 11 12.87 -37.96 -19.50
CA GLY A 11 12.32 -38.59 -18.30
C GLY A 11 12.44 -37.73 -17.05
N VAL A 12 11.29 -37.27 -16.54
CA VAL A 12 11.04 -36.63 -15.23
C VAL A 12 11.39 -35.12 -15.10
N VAL A 13 10.62 -34.28 -15.80
CA VAL A 13 10.23 -32.95 -15.30
C VAL A 13 8.71 -32.94 -15.22
N ALA A 14 8.17 -33.38 -14.10
CA ALA A 14 6.76 -33.27 -13.78
C ALA A 14 6.62 -32.84 -12.31
N ALA A 15 6.99 -31.60 -12.04
CA ALA A 15 6.59 -30.86 -10.86
C ALA A 15 6.55 -29.36 -11.23
N GLY A 16 5.34 -28.83 -11.41
CA GLY A 16 5.02 -27.41 -11.31
C GLY A 16 5.67 -26.46 -12.33
N ILE A 17 5.44 -26.64 -13.63
CA ILE A 17 5.49 -25.49 -14.56
C ILE A 17 4.19 -24.71 -14.32
N ILE A 18 4.22 -23.75 -13.40
CA ILE A 18 3.28 -22.62 -13.50
C ILE A 18 3.62 -21.96 -14.83
N ASP A 19 2.68 -21.96 -15.77
CA ASP A 19 2.88 -21.34 -17.08
C ASP A 19 3.34 -19.90 -16.84
N LYS A 20 4.54 -19.54 -17.35
CA LYS A 20 5.12 -18.20 -17.23
C LYS A 20 4.16 -17.10 -17.69
N ARG A 21 3.19 -17.46 -18.54
CA ARG A 21 2.14 -16.55 -19.02
C ARG A 21 1.04 -16.29 -17.97
N GLN A 22 0.76 -17.23 -17.07
CA GLN A 22 -0.33 -17.11 -16.10
C GLN A 22 0.05 -16.23 -14.90
N PHE A 23 1.21 -16.47 -14.26
CA PHE A 23 1.63 -15.67 -13.11
C PHE A 23 1.84 -14.19 -13.45
N GLY A 24 2.54 -13.91 -14.56
CA GLY A 24 2.76 -12.56 -15.04
C GLY A 24 1.46 -11.85 -15.44
N ALA A 25 0.60 -12.50 -16.23
CA ALA A 25 -0.62 -11.88 -16.73
C ALA A 25 -1.67 -11.64 -15.64
N ASP A 26 -1.79 -12.52 -14.64
CA ASP A 26 -2.81 -12.35 -13.60
C ASP A 26 -2.37 -11.35 -12.54
N PHE A 27 -1.08 -11.31 -12.16
CA PHE A 27 -0.50 -10.27 -11.30
C PHE A 27 -0.49 -8.89 -11.98
N GLU A 28 -0.17 -8.85 -13.28
CA GLU A 28 -0.24 -7.62 -14.06
C GLU A 28 -1.70 -7.11 -14.16
N LYS A 29 -2.65 -7.96 -14.55
CA LYS A 29 -4.08 -7.58 -14.60
C LYS A 29 -4.58 -7.09 -13.25
N SER A 30 -4.17 -7.75 -12.17
CA SER A 30 -4.47 -7.39 -10.79
C SER A 30 -3.98 -6.00 -10.38
N LEU A 31 -2.73 -5.69 -10.70
CA LEU A 31 -2.16 -4.38 -10.37
C LEU A 31 -2.82 -3.31 -11.23
N TRP A 32 -2.97 -3.55 -12.53
CA TRP A 32 -3.67 -2.62 -13.40
C TRP A 32 -5.15 -2.46 -13.03
N SER A 33 -5.78 -3.50 -12.49
CA SER A 33 -7.16 -3.46 -12.01
C SER A 33 -7.27 -2.54 -10.79
N LEU A 34 -6.38 -2.70 -9.80
CA LEU A 34 -6.29 -1.79 -8.65
C LEU A 34 -6.21 -0.32 -9.09
N PHE A 35 -5.46 -0.06 -10.15
CA PHE A 35 -5.25 1.28 -10.67
C PHE A 35 -6.28 1.72 -11.72
N GLY A 36 -7.25 0.88 -12.06
CA GLY A 36 -8.30 1.18 -13.02
C GLY A 36 -7.77 1.68 -14.37
N VAL A 37 -6.55 1.29 -14.76
CA VAL A 37 -5.90 1.84 -15.95
C VAL A 37 -6.50 1.20 -17.18
N THR A 38 -7.67 1.71 -17.56
CA THR A 38 -8.22 1.45 -18.87
C THR A 38 -7.38 2.24 -19.88
N LYS A 39 -7.12 1.67 -21.07
CA LYS A 39 -6.41 2.35 -22.17
C LYS A 39 -7.18 3.56 -22.73
N ASN A 40 -8.31 3.92 -22.14
CA ASN A 40 -9.10 5.05 -22.58
C ASN A 40 -8.36 6.35 -22.24
N LYS A 41 -8.47 7.35 -23.13
CA LYS A 41 -7.98 8.71 -22.90
C LYS A 41 -8.62 9.24 -21.62
N THR A 42 -7.95 9.11 -20.49
CA THR A 42 -8.33 9.85 -19.30
C THR A 42 -7.95 11.29 -19.55
N GLU A 43 -8.93 12.19 -19.51
CA GLU A 43 -8.63 13.62 -19.49
C GLU A 43 -7.73 13.89 -18.29
N THR A 44 -6.58 14.53 -18.55
CA THR A 44 -5.71 14.94 -17.47
C THR A 44 -6.45 16.00 -16.66
N PRO A 45 -6.67 15.81 -15.35
CA PRO A 45 -7.34 16.81 -14.54
C PRO A 45 -6.57 18.14 -14.60
N LEU A 46 -7.29 19.25 -14.53
CA LEU A 46 -6.67 20.56 -14.34
C LEU A 46 -5.82 20.51 -13.09
N PHE A 47 -4.66 21.16 -13.14
CA PHE A 47 -3.79 21.26 -11.98
C PHE A 47 -3.18 22.64 -11.80
N THR A 48 -2.89 22.95 -10.55
CA THR A 48 -2.11 24.13 -10.16
C THR A 48 -0.87 23.69 -9.42
N THR A 49 0.18 24.52 -9.48
CA THR A 49 1.45 24.29 -8.80
C THR A 49 1.77 25.48 -7.92
N LYS A 50 2.14 25.23 -6.67
CA LYS A 50 2.69 26.23 -5.76
C LYS A 50 4.08 25.82 -5.32
N THR A 51 5.05 26.72 -5.38
CA THR A 51 6.38 26.46 -4.83
C THR A 51 6.35 26.61 -3.31
N LEU A 52 6.98 25.66 -2.62
CA LEU A 52 7.15 25.64 -1.17
C LEU A 52 8.65 25.71 -0.82
N THR A 53 8.95 25.97 0.45
CA THR A 53 10.34 25.90 0.94
C THR A 53 10.73 24.44 1.18
N PRO A 54 11.88 23.97 0.65
CA PRO A 54 12.40 22.65 0.93
C PRO A 54 12.62 22.40 2.43
N GLN A 55 12.36 21.17 2.87
CA GLN A 55 12.49 20.69 4.24
C GLN A 55 13.70 19.77 4.46
N PHE A 56 14.07 18.97 3.46
CA PHE A 56 15.10 17.93 3.61
C PHE A 56 16.45 18.35 3.04
N ASP A 57 16.47 18.87 1.82
CA ASP A 57 17.68 19.35 1.17
C ASP A 57 17.48 20.81 0.70
N PRO A 58 18.31 21.77 1.15
CA PRO A 58 18.19 23.17 0.72
C PRO A 58 18.39 23.38 -0.79
N LYS A 59 18.95 22.39 -1.51
CA LYS A 59 19.09 22.41 -2.98
C LYS A 59 17.89 21.78 -3.69
N ALA A 60 17.01 21.10 -2.97
CA ALA A 60 15.82 20.52 -3.58
C ALA A 60 14.82 21.61 -3.98
N LYS A 61 13.86 21.22 -4.81
CA LYS A 61 12.63 21.96 -5.06
C LYS A 61 11.51 21.28 -4.30
N ARG A 62 10.58 22.07 -3.77
CA ARG A 62 9.35 21.54 -3.17
C ARG A 62 8.16 22.22 -3.78
N GLU A 63 7.16 21.43 -4.12
CA GLU A 63 5.97 21.87 -4.83
C GLU A 63 4.72 21.24 -4.23
N LEU A 64 3.63 22.02 -4.22
CA LEU A 64 2.28 21.53 -3.99
C LEU A 64 1.55 21.49 -5.32
N LEU A 65 1.23 20.29 -5.80
CA LEU A 65 0.34 20.06 -6.93
C LEU A 65 -1.07 19.84 -6.43
N ILE A 66 -2.07 20.32 -7.16
CA ILE A 66 -3.49 20.16 -6.79
C ILE A 66 -4.25 19.80 -8.05
N TRP A 67 -4.90 18.62 -8.09
CA TRP A 67 -5.72 18.14 -9.19
C TRP A 67 -7.21 18.19 -8.83
N GLY A 68 -8.06 18.63 -9.77
CA GLY A 68 -9.51 18.63 -9.60
C GLY A 68 -10.21 19.78 -10.36
N PRO A 69 -11.50 20.05 -10.07
CA PRO A 69 -12.31 19.39 -9.04
C PRO A 69 -12.72 17.96 -9.43
N PHE A 70 -12.92 17.12 -8.41
CA PHE A 70 -13.61 15.84 -8.53
C PHE A 70 -14.91 15.92 -7.72
N GLN A 71 -16.01 15.42 -8.29
CA GLN A 71 -17.31 15.44 -7.62
C GLN A 71 -17.53 14.19 -6.78
N LEU A 72 -17.74 14.37 -5.48
CA LEU A 72 -18.25 13.34 -4.59
C LEU A 72 -19.77 13.37 -4.56
N GLN A 73 -20.37 12.19 -4.58
CA GLN A 73 -21.81 12.00 -4.43
C GLN A 73 -22.24 12.35 -2.99
N PRO A 74 -23.50 12.76 -2.79
CA PRO A 74 -24.08 12.87 -1.46
C PRO A 74 -23.96 11.55 -0.68
N ALA A 75 -23.90 11.60 0.65
CA ALA A 75 -23.84 10.42 1.52
C ALA A 75 -25.00 9.42 1.31
N ASN A 76 -26.17 9.92 0.92
CA ASN A 76 -27.36 9.13 0.59
C ASN A 76 -27.48 8.79 -0.92
N GLY A 77 -26.43 9.09 -1.69
CA GLY A 77 -26.36 8.88 -3.13
C GLY A 77 -25.94 7.47 -3.53
N THR A 78 -25.84 7.26 -4.85
CA THR A 78 -25.34 6.00 -5.41
C THR A 78 -23.85 6.09 -5.67
N HIS A 79 -23.06 5.34 -4.89
CA HIS A 79 -21.61 5.28 -5.03
C HIS A 79 -21.19 4.12 -5.91
N LYS A 80 -21.11 4.37 -7.21
CA LYS A 80 -20.82 3.33 -8.22
C LYS A 80 -19.42 2.75 -8.00
N ALA A 81 -19.32 1.44 -7.96
CA ALA A 81 -18.04 0.76 -8.07
C ALA A 81 -17.45 1.05 -9.47
N VAL A 82 -16.15 1.37 -9.51
CA VAL A 82 -15.43 1.46 -10.77
C VAL A 82 -15.05 0.04 -11.18
N PRO A 83 -15.39 -0.42 -12.40
CA PRO A 83 -15.07 -1.78 -12.82
C PRO A 83 -13.58 -2.07 -12.65
N ASN A 84 -13.29 -3.22 -12.04
CA ASN A 84 -11.94 -3.72 -11.76
C ASN A 84 -11.14 -2.95 -10.68
N VAL A 85 -11.64 -1.84 -10.14
CA VAL A 85 -10.97 -1.16 -9.02
C VAL A 85 -11.51 -1.69 -7.70
N VAL A 86 -10.61 -1.97 -6.77
CA VAL A 86 -10.98 -2.39 -5.42
C VAL A 86 -11.57 -1.19 -4.68
N LYS A 87 -12.82 -1.32 -4.25
CA LYS A 87 -13.52 -0.37 -3.39
C LYS A 87 -13.62 -0.99 -2.01
N LEU A 88 -13.02 -0.36 -1.00
CA LEU A 88 -12.88 -0.90 0.34
C LEU A 88 -13.93 -0.35 1.31
N ASP A 89 -14.48 0.84 1.05
CA ASP A 89 -15.63 1.39 1.75
C ASP A 89 -16.83 1.46 0.79
N LYS A 90 -17.97 0.86 1.14
CA LYS A 90 -19.18 0.88 0.30
C LYS A 90 -19.72 2.29 0.03
N LEU A 91 -19.46 3.25 0.91
CA LEU A 91 -19.92 4.63 0.84
C LEU A 91 -18.93 5.57 0.16
N SER A 92 -17.79 5.07 -0.30
CA SER A 92 -16.79 5.91 -0.97
C SER A 92 -17.09 6.11 -2.45
N ASP A 93 -16.66 7.23 -3.00
CA ASP A 93 -16.42 7.36 -4.43
C ASP A 93 -14.95 7.03 -4.73
N VAL A 94 -14.74 6.34 -5.85
CA VAL A 94 -13.41 5.95 -6.31
C VAL A 94 -13.04 6.80 -7.51
N ILE A 95 -11.97 7.58 -7.36
CA ILE A 95 -11.37 8.42 -8.39
C ILE A 95 -10.14 7.69 -8.92
N THR A 96 -10.11 7.36 -10.21
CA THR A 96 -8.90 6.84 -10.86
C THR A 96 -8.54 7.69 -12.07
N THR A 97 -7.33 8.24 -12.11
CA THR A 97 -6.89 9.08 -13.22
C THR A 97 -5.38 9.16 -13.39
N ARG A 98 -4.93 9.39 -14.62
CA ARG A 98 -3.54 9.75 -14.89
C ARG A 98 -3.31 11.22 -14.56
N VAL A 99 -2.29 11.49 -13.76
CA VAL A 99 -1.92 12.85 -13.36
C VAL A 99 -0.66 13.30 -14.07
N LYS A 100 -0.55 14.62 -14.27
CA LYS A 100 0.62 15.31 -14.83
C LYS A 100 1.04 16.44 -13.89
N GLY A 101 2.15 17.09 -14.22
CA GLY A 101 2.70 18.22 -13.48
C GLY A 101 3.82 17.85 -12.52
N MET A 102 3.99 16.55 -12.22
CA MET A 102 5.13 16.07 -11.44
C MET A 102 6.44 16.21 -12.20
N CYS A 103 7.54 16.34 -11.44
CA CYS A 103 8.89 16.37 -11.99
C CYS A 103 9.19 15.13 -12.85
N ARG A 104 10.05 15.33 -13.84
CA ARG A 104 10.62 14.28 -14.69
C ARG A 104 12.12 14.30 -14.53
N GLU A 105 12.74 13.12 -14.63
CA GLU A 105 14.17 12.95 -14.45
C GLU A 105 14.60 13.59 -13.12
N CYS A 106 14.01 13.11 -12.03
CA CYS A 106 14.18 13.67 -10.71
C CYS A 106 14.24 12.56 -9.65
N MET A 107 14.77 12.94 -8.49
CA MET A 107 14.80 12.11 -7.31
C MET A 107 13.95 12.73 -6.22
N VAL A 108 12.81 12.12 -5.94
CA VAL A 108 11.90 12.56 -4.89
C VAL A 108 12.42 12.13 -3.53
N LEU A 109 12.50 13.06 -2.60
CA LEU A 109 12.99 12.90 -1.23
C LEU A 109 11.83 12.68 -0.25
N TYR A 110 10.68 13.24 -0.57
CA TYR A 110 9.50 13.30 0.28
C TYR A 110 8.24 13.45 -0.59
N ALA A 111 7.15 12.81 -0.20
CA ALA A 111 5.84 12.99 -0.84
C ALA A 111 4.69 12.75 0.14
N GLN A 112 3.71 13.65 0.15
CA GLN A 112 2.47 13.51 0.91
C GLN A 112 1.30 13.81 -0.02
N ALA A 113 0.32 12.90 -0.06
CA ALA A 113 -0.88 13.10 -0.86
C ALA A 113 -2.13 13.10 0.02
N ASP A 114 -3.00 14.07 -0.19
CA ASP A 114 -4.21 14.27 0.61
C ASP A 114 -5.40 14.62 -0.27
N VAL A 115 -6.60 14.32 0.23
CA VAL A 115 -7.82 14.98 -0.24
C VAL A 115 -7.83 16.40 0.30
N SER A 116 -8.07 17.38 -0.56
CA SER A 116 -7.95 18.79 -0.24
C SER A 116 -9.01 19.65 -0.91
N ASP A 117 -9.10 20.91 -0.48
CA ASP A 117 -9.86 21.94 -1.17
C ASP A 117 -9.09 22.52 -2.38
N LYS A 118 -9.70 23.46 -3.10
CA LYS A 118 -9.08 24.12 -4.26
C LYS A 118 -7.77 24.85 -3.96
N THR A 119 -7.47 25.10 -2.69
CA THR A 119 -6.24 25.76 -2.24
C THR A 119 -5.15 24.77 -1.85
N GLY A 120 -5.46 23.47 -1.80
CA GLY A 120 -4.57 22.40 -1.37
C GLY A 120 -4.55 22.22 0.14
N LYS A 121 -5.52 22.80 0.87
CA LYS A 121 -5.69 22.55 2.31
C LYS A 121 -6.42 21.21 2.49
N LYS A 122 -5.88 20.32 3.32
CA LYS A 122 -6.49 19.02 3.64
C LYS A 122 -7.95 19.18 4.02
N MET A 123 -8.80 18.33 3.44
CA MET A 123 -10.20 18.14 3.85
C MET A 123 -10.28 16.85 4.65
N ASP A 124 -10.74 16.96 5.88
CA ASP A 124 -10.80 15.89 6.87
C ASP A 124 -12.26 15.74 7.35
N ILE A 125 -12.50 14.86 8.33
CA ILE A 125 -13.83 14.53 8.84
C ILE A 125 -14.55 15.78 9.37
N ASP A 126 -13.81 16.78 9.88
CA ASP A 126 -14.34 18.09 10.30
C ASP A 126 -14.94 18.93 9.14
N LYS A 127 -14.66 18.53 7.90
CA LYS A 127 -15.25 19.06 6.66
C LYS A 127 -16.20 18.08 6.00
N GLY A 128 -16.62 17.02 6.71
CA GLY A 128 -17.52 15.99 6.19
C GLY A 128 -16.92 15.19 5.04
N VAL A 129 -15.60 15.02 5.02
CA VAL A 129 -14.87 14.24 4.00
C VAL A 129 -13.94 13.27 4.72
N TYR A 130 -13.86 12.02 4.28
CA TYR A 130 -12.91 11.05 4.82
C TYR A 130 -12.13 10.41 3.68
N SER A 131 -10.80 10.51 3.75
CA SER A 131 -9.90 9.90 2.80
C SER A 131 -9.60 8.47 3.21
N HIS A 132 -10.26 7.48 2.60
CA HIS A 132 -9.96 6.08 2.90
C HIS A 132 -8.58 5.69 2.35
N HIS A 133 -8.33 6.01 1.08
CA HIS A 133 -7.05 5.79 0.43
C HIS A 133 -6.73 6.91 -0.58
N VAL A 134 -5.48 7.33 -0.64
CA VAL A 134 -4.87 8.08 -1.73
C VAL A 134 -3.61 7.31 -2.14
N ILE A 135 -3.67 6.67 -3.30
CA ILE A 135 -2.59 5.86 -3.84
C ILE A 135 -2.12 6.48 -5.14
N MET A 136 -0.84 6.79 -5.22
CA MET A 136 -0.18 7.20 -6.45
C MET A 136 0.83 6.14 -6.84
N ALA A 137 0.82 5.72 -8.09
CA ALA A 137 1.78 4.78 -8.62
C ALA A 137 2.45 5.31 -9.89
N ASP A 138 3.74 5.09 -9.97
CA ASP A 138 4.51 5.26 -11.20
C ASP A 138 4.33 4.01 -12.06
N VAL A 139 3.59 4.13 -13.15
CA VAL A 139 3.27 3.03 -14.08
C VAL A 139 4.24 2.96 -15.27
N GLY A 140 5.35 3.71 -15.23
CA GLY A 140 6.48 3.56 -16.15
C GLY A 140 7.73 2.98 -15.47
N ARG A 141 7.75 2.96 -14.14
CA ARG A 141 8.88 2.49 -13.34
C ARG A 141 8.71 1.04 -12.88
N VAL A 142 9.74 0.23 -13.14
CA VAL A 142 9.85 -1.12 -12.59
C VAL A 142 9.90 -1.07 -11.06
N MET A 143 9.09 -1.90 -10.41
CA MET A 143 9.08 -2.03 -8.96
C MET A 143 10.48 -2.37 -8.43
N VAL A 144 10.92 -1.66 -7.40
CA VAL A 144 12.15 -2.04 -6.68
C VAL A 144 11.85 -3.35 -5.94
N PRO A 145 12.68 -4.40 -6.11
CA PRO A 145 12.45 -5.68 -5.43
C PRO A 145 12.37 -5.51 -3.90
N VAL A 146 11.31 -6.03 -3.30
CA VAL A 146 11.08 -5.97 -1.84
C VAL A 146 12.17 -6.78 -1.12
N PRO A 147 12.85 -6.22 -0.09
CA PRO A 147 14.02 -6.85 0.50
C PRO A 147 13.72 -7.99 1.47
N ALA A 148 12.45 -8.19 1.85
CA ALA A 148 12.07 -9.17 2.87
C ALA A 148 10.71 -9.83 2.59
N PHE A 149 10.56 -11.08 3.01
CA PHE A 149 9.32 -11.86 2.88
C PHE A 149 9.06 -12.75 4.09
N ALA A 150 7.81 -13.02 4.43
CA ALA A 150 7.47 -14.00 5.44
C ALA A 150 7.48 -15.41 4.85
N LYS A 151 7.80 -16.41 5.66
CA LYS A 151 7.57 -17.83 5.32
C LYS A 151 6.32 -18.32 6.02
N CYS A 152 5.38 -18.83 5.25
CA CYS A 152 4.15 -19.39 5.78
C CYS A 152 4.32 -20.85 6.19
N PRO A 153 3.48 -21.36 7.11
CA PRO A 153 3.58 -22.75 7.58
C PRO A 153 3.48 -23.81 6.48
N ASP A 154 2.82 -23.50 5.36
CA ASP A 154 2.69 -24.36 4.18
C ASP A 154 3.90 -24.27 3.22
N GLY A 155 4.93 -23.50 3.58
CA GLY A 155 6.11 -23.25 2.77
C GLY A 155 5.92 -22.18 1.69
N SER A 156 4.71 -21.61 1.57
CA SER A 156 4.48 -20.46 0.70
C SER A 156 5.19 -19.21 1.22
N ILE A 157 5.44 -18.26 0.32
CA ILE A 157 5.94 -16.95 0.69
C ILE A 157 4.76 -16.08 1.07
N GLY A 158 4.73 -15.66 2.33
CA GLY A 158 3.84 -14.63 2.82
C GLY A 158 4.44 -13.24 2.58
N GLY A 159 3.56 -12.27 2.50
CA GLY A 159 3.91 -10.89 2.22
C GLY A 159 3.22 -10.41 0.95
N PHE A 160 2.80 -9.14 0.97
CA PHE A 160 2.01 -8.52 -0.09
C PHE A 160 0.98 -9.44 -0.75
N ASN A 161 0.20 -10.14 0.07
CA ASN A 161 -1.02 -10.78 -0.41
C ASN A 161 -2.06 -9.68 -0.67
N PHE A 162 -1.80 -8.78 -1.63
CA PHE A 162 -2.86 -8.19 -2.44
C PHE A 162 -3.37 -9.30 -3.34
N ASP A 163 -4.02 -10.30 -2.75
CA ASP A 163 -4.81 -11.26 -3.51
C ASP A 163 -6.06 -10.49 -3.96
N PRO A 164 -6.08 -10.03 -5.21
CA PRO A 164 -7.14 -9.17 -5.72
C PRO A 164 -8.40 -9.96 -5.95
N ALA A 165 -8.31 -11.29 -6.10
CA ALA A 165 -9.47 -12.15 -6.20
C ALA A 165 -10.19 -12.22 -4.84
N LYS A 166 -9.45 -12.19 -3.72
CA LYS A 166 -10.04 -12.02 -2.39
C LYS A 166 -10.57 -10.61 -2.15
N MET A 167 -9.88 -9.58 -2.63
CA MET A 167 -10.34 -8.19 -2.47
C MET A 167 -11.55 -7.85 -3.35
N ALA A 168 -11.57 -8.27 -4.61
CA ALA A 168 -12.69 -8.06 -5.53
C ALA A 168 -13.88 -8.98 -5.20
N GLY A 169 -13.63 -10.16 -4.62
CA GLY A 169 -14.67 -11.11 -4.21
C GLY A 169 -15.37 -10.77 -2.88
N GLY A 170 -14.88 -9.78 -2.12
CA GLY A 170 -15.57 -9.24 -0.94
C GLY A 170 -16.79 -8.37 -1.30
N GLY A 171 -16.92 -7.97 -2.57
CA GLY A 171 -18.08 -7.27 -3.09
C GLY A 171 -19.19 -8.24 -3.50
N MET A 172 -20.31 -8.20 -2.77
CA MET A 172 -21.61 -8.72 -3.18
C MET A 172 -21.81 -10.24 -3.24
N GLY A 173 -21.66 -10.91 -2.10
CA GLY A 173 -22.62 -11.95 -1.73
C GLY A 173 -23.95 -11.28 -1.35
N GLY A 174 -24.76 -10.91 -2.34
CA GLY A 174 -26.04 -10.24 -2.13
C GLY A 174 -26.92 -10.98 -1.13
N ALA A 175 -27.36 -10.26 -0.09
CA ALA A 175 -28.44 -10.65 0.80
C ALA A 175 -29.76 -10.68 0.01
N GLY A 176 -29.95 -11.72 -0.79
CA GLY A 176 -31.24 -12.12 -1.35
C GLY A 176 -31.81 -13.26 -0.52
N GLY A 177 -32.16 -13.01 0.74
CA GLY A 177 -32.72 -14.01 1.65
C GLY A 177 -33.98 -13.47 2.31
N LYS A 178 -35.13 -13.87 1.79
CA LYS A 178 -36.46 -13.62 2.36
C LYS A 178 -36.52 -14.09 3.82
N ALA A 179 -37.38 -13.41 4.57
CA ALA A 179 -37.81 -13.75 5.91
C ALA A 179 -38.14 -15.24 6.08
N GLY A 180 -37.62 -15.84 7.16
CA GLY A 180 -37.98 -17.17 7.62
C GLY A 180 -37.39 -17.41 9.00
N HIS A 181 -38.22 -17.33 10.02
CA HIS A 181 -37.93 -17.77 11.39
C HIS A 181 -37.48 -19.24 11.41
N GLY A 182 -36.52 -19.57 12.28
CA GLY A 182 -36.20 -20.95 12.61
C GLY A 182 -34.91 -21.10 13.40
N ASP A 183 -35.03 -21.65 14.60
CA ASP A 183 -34.01 -21.89 15.61
C ASP A 183 -32.86 -22.84 15.20
N ALA A 184 -31.77 -22.71 15.98
CA ALA A 184 -30.81 -23.73 16.42
C ALA A 184 -30.25 -24.76 15.41
N GLY A 185 -28.92 -24.75 15.24
CA GLY A 185 -28.19 -25.92 14.73
C GLY A 185 -26.75 -25.62 14.33
N HIS A 186 -25.79 -25.95 15.19
CA HIS A 186 -24.36 -25.96 14.87
C HIS A 186 -24.06 -26.90 13.70
N GLY A 187 -23.63 -26.33 12.57
CA GLY A 187 -23.14 -27.07 11.40
C GLY A 187 -21.77 -26.56 10.98
N LYS A 188 -20.70 -27.25 11.41
CA LYS A 188 -19.35 -27.11 10.86
C LYS A 188 -19.33 -27.68 9.43
N SER A 189 -19.74 -26.87 8.45
CA SER A 189 -19.61 -27.20 7.04
C SER A 189 -18.23 -26.77 6.54
N MET A 190 -17.40 -27.77 6.25
CA MET A 190 -16.08 -27.66 5.64
C MET A 190 -16.17 -27.16 4.20
N LEU A 191 -16.23 -25.83 4.04
CA LEU A 191 -15.79 -25.20 2.80
C LEU A 191 -14.25 -25.21 2.81
N LYS A 192 -13.66 -26.24 2.19
CA LYS A 192 -12.28 -26.19 1.67
C LYS A 192 -12.22 -25.10 0.60
N LYS A 193 -12.23 -23.83 1.02
CA LYS A 193 -11.83 -22.71 0.17
C LYS A 193 -10.37 -22.97 -0.16
N ARG A 194 -10.09 -23.31 -1.43
CA ARG A 194 -8.73 -23.26 -1.97
C ARG A 194 -8.24 -21.84 -1.76
N GLN A 195 -7.47 -21.61 -0.70
CA GLN A 195 -6.73 -20.39 -0.51
C GLN A 195 -5.73 -20.34 -1.67
N PHE A 196 -5.98 -19.49 -2.66
CA PHE A 196 -4.94 -19.00 -3.54
C PHE A 196 -4.08 -18.03 -2.74
N ALA A 197 -3.40 -18.52 -1.69
CA ALA A 197 -2.17 -17.87 -1.30
C ALA A 197 -1.26 -18.05 -2.52
N GLY A 198 -0.95 -16.95 -3.21
CA GLY A 198 -0.06 -16.97 -4.37
C GLY A 198 1.32 -17.39 -3.90
N SER A 199 1.54 -18.70 -3.79
CA SER A 199 2.79 -19.25 -3.32
C SER A 199 3.84 -19.04 -4.40
N VAL A 200 4.76 -18.12 -4.13
CA VAL A 200 5.96 -17.98 -4.95
C VAL A 200 6.83 -19.22 -4.70
N ASP A 201 7.21 -19.92 -5.77
CA ASP A 201 8.08 -21.10 -5.71
C ASP A 201 9.40 -20.73 -5.00
N PRO A 202 9.86 -21.49 -3.99
CA PRO A 202 11.16 -21.27 -3.34
C PRO A 202 12.34 -21.09 -4.32
N LYS A 203 12.31 -21.72 -5.49
CA LYS A 203 13.33 -21.53 -6.55
C LYS A 203 13.39 -20.10 -7.07
N MET A 204 12.28 -19.38 -7.03
CA MET A 204 12.22 -17.97 -7.41
C MET A 204 12.99 -17.10 -6.42
N ILE A 205 12.99 -17.46 -5.12
CA ILE A 205 13.84 -16.79 -4.12
C ILE A 205 15.32 -16.99 -4.46
N ASP A 206 15.72 -18.23 -4.78
CA ASP A 206 17.10 -18.51 -5.13
C ASP A 206 17.53 -17.80 -6.41
N MET A 207 16.62 -17.65 -7.38
CA MET A 207 16.83 -16.82 -8.55
C MET A 207 17.09 -15.35 -8.17
N LEU A 208 16.27 -14.78 -7.28
CA LEU A 208 16.39 -13.39 -6.81
C LEU A 208 17.67 -13.09 -6.02
N LYS A 209 18.37 -14.12 -5.52
CA LYS A 209 19.68 -13.95 -4.87
C LYS A 209 20.81 -13.66 -5.88
N THR A 210 20.59 -13.87 -7.17
CA THR A 210 21.61 -13.68 -8.21
C THR A 210 21.33 -12.42 -9.04
N PRO A 211 22.35 -11.67 -9.49
CA PRO A 211 22.14 -10.51 -10.37
C PRO A 211 21.36 -10.85 -11.65
N GLY A 212 21.62 -12.01 -12.24
CA GLY A 212 20.92 -12.48 -13.45
C GLY A 212 19.43 -12.74 -13.20
N GLY A 213 19.10 -13.34 -12.05
CA GLY A 213 17.71 -13.57 -11.67
C GLY A 213 16.95 -12.29 -11.28
N GLN A 214 17.63 -11.33 -10.64
CA GLN A 214 17.07 -10.00 -10.39
C GLN A 214 16.75 -9.26 -11.70
N ALA A 215 17.68 -9.28 -12.67
CA ALA A 215 17.46 -8.67 -13.98
C ALA A 215 16.33 -9.36 -14.77
N MET A 216 16.23 -10.69 -14.67
CA MET A 216 15.12 -11.43 -15.27
C MET A 216 13.78 -11.07 -14.61
N MET A 217 13.74 -10.99 -13.28
CA MET A 217 12.54 -10.59 -12.56
C MET A 217 12.11 -9.16 -12.92
N ALA A 218 13.06 -8.22 -12.98
CA ALA A 218 12.79 -6.85 -13.38
C ALA A 218 12.16 -6.74 -14.79
N LYS A 219 12.52 -7.66 -15.71
CA LYS A 219 11.90 -7.74 -17.04
C LYS A 219 10.52 -8.40 -17.06
N MET A 220 10.22 -9.24 -16.06
CA MET A 220 8.95 -9.95 -15.95
C MET A 220 7.92 -9.19 -15.12
N MET A 221 8.36 -8.34 -14.21
CA MET A 221 7.48 -7.53 -13.38
C MET A 221 6.87 -6.40 -14.21
N PRO A 222 5.58 -6.12 -14.05
CA PRO A 222 4.99 -4.93 -14.64
C PRO A 222 5.74 -3.70 -14.14
N ALA A 223 5.87 -2.70 -15.02
CA ALA A 223 6.44 -1.41 -14.68
C ALA A 223 5.45 -0.64 -13.80
N ILE A 224 5.34 -1.02 -12.53
CA ILE A 224 4.56 -0.30 -11.55
C ILE A 224 5.28 -0.21 -10.22
N SER A 225 5.43 1.01 -9.71
CA SER A 225 6.00 1.27 -8.39
C SER A 225 5.07 2.17 -7.59
N ILE A 226 4.65 1.70 -6.42
CA ILE A 226 3.83 2.53 -5.52
C ILE A 226 4.69 3.71 -5.08
N PHE A 227 4.26 4.91 -5.45
CA PHE A 227 4.87 6.16 -5.06
C PHE A 227 4.29 6.55 -3.69
N VAL A 228 3.03 6.98 -3.63
CA VAL A 228 2.35 7.32 -2.37
C VAL A 228 1.26 6.29 -2.09
N GLY A 229 1.09 5.91 -0.82
CA GLY A 229 -0.08 5.17 -0.35
C GLY A 229 -0.46 5.70 1.02
N GLN A 230 -1.55 6.43 1.13
CA GLN A 230 -1.89 7.16 2.35
C GLN A 230 -3.38 7.00 2.65
N GLY A 231 -3.75 6.88 3.93
CA GLY A 231 -5.14 6.96 4.36
C GLY A 231 -5.48 8.37 4.81
N ASP A 232 -6.37 8.48 5.80
CA ASP A 232 -6.69 9.76 6.42
C ASP A 232 -5.61 10.24 7.40
N ASP A 233 -4.62 9.39 7.69
CA ASP A 233 -3.55 9.61 8.66
C ASP A 233 -2.58 10.76 8.30
N GLY A 234 -2.68 11.37 7.11
CA GLY A 234 -1.91 12.57 6.79
C GLY A 234 -0.38 12.41 6.74
N THR A 235 0.17 11.20 6.96
CA THR A 235 1.61 11.02 7.18
C THR A 235 2.32 10.87 5.84
N ALA A 236 3.30 11.72 5.60
CA ALA A 236 4.08 11.70 4.39
C ALA A 236 4.95 10.44 4.23
N MET A 237 5.23 10.08 2.97
CA MET A 237 6.23 9.10 2.59
C MET A 237 7.61 9.76 2.52
N ARG A 238 8.59 9.20 3.22
CA ARG A 238 9.97 9.68 3.19
C ARG A 238 10.87 8.72 2.42
N TYR A 239 11.47 9.21 1.34
CA TYR A 239 12.44 8.47 0.52
C TYR A 239 13.89 8.90 0.76
N ALA A 240 14.10 10.11 1.26
CA ALA A 240 15.41 10.54 1.72
C ALA A 240 15.78 9.85 3.01
N ALA A 241 17.01 9.33 3.08
CA ALA A 241 17.56 8.87 4.33
C ALA A 241 17.62 10.04 5.34
N PRO A 242 17.41 9.80 6.65
CA PRO A 242 17.48 10.84 7.66
C PRO A 242 18.80 11.62 7.61
N LYS A 243 18.76 12.90 8.01
CA LYS A 243 19.94 13.76 8.06
C LYS A 243 21.07 13.10 8.87
N GLY A 244 22.27 13.05 8.29
CA GLY A 244 23.43 12.39 8.88
C GLY A 244 23.58 10.91 8.54
N SER A 245 22.65 10.34 7.77
CA SER A 245 22.81 9.01 7.19
C SER A 245 24.01 8.94 6.24
N VAL A 246 24.62 7.76 6.14
CA VAL A 246 25.76 7.48 5.25
C VAL A 246 25.34 7.25 3.79
N ILE A 247 24.03 7.12 3.53
CA ILE A 247 23.48 6.93 2.19
C ILE A 247 22.67 8.13 1.71
N LYS A 248 22.65 8.32 0.39
CA LYS A 248 21.67 9.16 -0.31
C LYS A 248 20.63 8.25 -0.92
N SER A 249 19.36 8.59 -0.81
CA SER A 249 18.27 7.78 -1.32
C SER A 249 17.11 8.63 -1.77
N GLY A 250 16.36 8.14 -2.75
CA GLY A 250 15.11 8.76 -3.15
C GLY A 250 14.31 7.90 -4.12
N PHE A 251 13.07 8.34 -4.38
CA PHE A 251 12.20 7.73 -5.36
C PHE A 251 12.45 8.41 -6.70
N HIS A 252 13.09 7.68 -7.61
CA HIS A 252 13.36 8.22 -8.93
C HIS A 252 12.12 8.19 -9.82
N ILE A 253 11.91 9.29 -10.54
CA ILE A 253 10.92 9.41 -11.60
C ILE A 253 11.67 9.66 -12.90
N GLY A 254 11.58 8.71 -13.82
CA GLY A 254 12.18 8.76 -15.14
C GLY A 254 11.50 9.73 -16.09
N LYS A 255 12.14 9.95 -17.24
CA LYS A 255 11.68 10.87 -18.28
C LYS A 255 10.29 10.51 -18.83
N ASN A 256 10.06 9.21 -19.04
CA ASN A 256 8.87 8.67 -19.70
C ASN A 256 7.89 8.03 -18.71
N ASP A 257 8.18 8.14 -17.43
CA ASP A 257 7.35 7.52 -16.39
C ASP A 257 5.97 8.17 -16.40
N GLU A 258 4.93 7.46 -15.98
CA GLU A 258 3.57 8.02 -15.92
C GLU A 258 3.03 7.81 -14.51
N MET A 259 2.29 8.79 -14.01
CA MET A 259 1.74 8.73 -12.66
C MET A 259 0.24 8.48 -12.74
N ASN A 260 -0.21 7.44 -12.06
CA ASN A 260 -1.61 7.16 -11.88
C ASN A 260 -2.03 7.42 -10.44
N LEU A 261 -3.15 8.08 -10.27
CA LEU A 261 -3.78 8.40 -9.00
C LEU A 261 -5.02 7.52 -8.85
N MET A 262 -5.14 6.86 -7.71
CA MET A 262 -6.37 6.30 -7.18
C MET A 262 -6.68 7.01 -5.86
N SER A 263 -7.89 7.50 -5.69
CA SER A 263 -8.36 8.00 -4.40
C SER A 263 -9.73 7.43 -4.09
N GLU A 264 -9.91 6.98 -2.85
CA GLU A 264 -11.16 6.48 -2.32
C GLU A 264 -11.61 7.41 -1.21
N VAL A 265 -12.72 8.13 -1.43
CA VAL A 265 -13.14 9.23 -0.57
C VAL A 265 -14.60 9.10 -0.21
N VAL A 266 -14.93 9.24 1.07
CA VAL A 266 -16.31 9.25 1.57
C VAL A 266 -16.74 10.70 1.79
N ASN A 267 -17.94 11.02 1.33
CA ASN A 267 -18.61 12.28 1.64
C ASN A 267 -19.71 12.02 2.67
N TYR A 268 -19.62 12.65 3.83
CA TYR A 268 -20.62 12.51 4.89
C TYR A 268 -21.80 13.48 4.75
N ASP A 269 -21.70 14.45 3.84
CA ASP A 269 -22.79 15.41 3.61
C ASP A 269 -23.83 14.86 2.63
N ASN A 270 -25.10 15.19 2.85
CA ASN A 270 -26.19 14.89 1.92
C ASN A 270 -26.24 15.84 0.70
N ALA A 271 -25.08 16.41 0.32
CA ALA A 271 -24.93 17.28 -0.83
C ALA A 271 -23.70 16.87 -1.64
N VAL A 272 -23.76 17.08 -2.96
CA VAL A 272 -22.60 16.90 -3.84
C VAL A 272 -21.49 17.84 -3.38
N LYS A 273 -20.26 17.35 -3.38
CA LYS A 273 -19.10 18.10 -2.92
C LYS A 273 -17.97 18.03 -3.93
N ASP A 274 -17.40 19.18 -4.26
CA ASP A 274 -16.16 19.23 -5.02
C ASP A 274 -14.99 19.03 -4.06
N ILE A 275 -14.10 18.10 -4.41
CA ILE A 275 -12.82 17.90 -3.76
C ILE A 275 -11.68 18.03 -4.77
N TYR A 276 -10.48 18.09 -4.24
CA TYR A 276 -9.24 18.03 -4.98
C TYR A 276 -8.35 16.96 -4.36
N VAL A 277 -7.36 16.50 -5.11
CA VAL A 277 -6.26 15.71 -4.56
C VAL A 277 -5.01 16.55 -4.67
N SER A 278 -4.32 16.75 -3.56
CA SER A 278 -3.04 17.47 -3.53
C SER A 278 -1.87 16.53 -3.32
N LEU A 279 -0.73 16.88 -3.90
CA LEU A 279 0.56 16.26 -3.65
C LEU A 279 1.57 17.34 -3.24
N ASP A 280 2.02 17.29 -1.99
CA ASP A 280 3.18 18.02 -1.50
C ASP A 280 4.41 17.12 -1.61
N TYR A 281 5.36 17.48 -2.48
CA TYR A 281 6.53 16.65 -2.72
C TYR A 281 7.80 17.49 -2.90
N GLU A 282 8.91 16.94 -2.42
CA GLU A 282 10.23 17.55 -2.51
C GLU A 282 11.16 16.67 -3.34
N TYR A 283 11.87 17.27 -4.28
CA TYR A 283 12.69 16.54 -5.25
C TYR A 283 13.96 17.30 -5.65
N ILE A 284 14.97 16.54 -6.07
CA ILE A 284 16.17 17.07 -6.73
C ILE A 284 16.06 16.76 -8.23
N PRO A 285 16.13 17.77 -9.12
CA PRO A 285 16.26 17.52 -10.56
C PRO A 285 17.53 16.72 -10.87
N MET A 286 17.39 15.66 -11.67
CA MET A 286 18.47 14.76 -12.11
C MET A 286 18.36 14.50 -13.62
N PRO A 287 18.58 15.52 -14.47
CA PRO A 287 18.47 15.35 -15.91
C PRO A 287 19.45 14.27 -16.41
N GLY A 288 18.95 13.29 -17.16
CA GLY A 288 19.74 12.18 -17.67
C GLY A 288 19.91 11.03 -16.68
N LYS A 289 21.16 10.79 -16.24
CA LYS A 289 21.50 9.63 -15.41
C LYS A 289 21.53 10.04 -13.94
N VAL A 290 20.87 9.25 -13.08
CA VAL A 290 21.03 9.35 -11.62
C VAL A 290 22.50 9.20 -11.24
N GLU A 291 22.99 10.14 -10.44
CA GLU A 291 24.37 10.18 -9.97
C GLU A 291 24.75 8.91 -9.19
N ASP A 292 26.02 8.52 -9.27
CA ASP A 292 26.53 7.37 -8.52
C ASP A 292 26.42 7.63 -7.00
N GLY A 293 26.10 6.58 -6.23
CA GLY A 293 25.94 6.65 -4.78
C GLY A 293 24.50 6.89 -4.29
N TRP A 294 23.55 7.15 -5.19
CA TRP A 294 22.13 7.14 -4.85
C TRP A 294 21.57 5.72 -4.78
N TYR A 295 20.83 5.46 -3.70
CA TYR A 295 20.01 4.28 -3.53
C TYR A 295 18.62 4.55 -4.08
N ASP A 296 18.08 3.56 -4.80
CA ASP A 296 16.72 3.63 -5.30
C ASP A 296 15.76 3.16 -4.21
N THR A 297 14.65 3.88 -4.04
CA THR A 297 13.68 3.51 -3.02
C THR A 297 12.44 2.84 -3.58
N GLY A 298 11.98 1.80 -2.89
CA GLY A 298 10.67 1.21 -3.08
C GLY A 298 9.81 1.36 -1.83
N ASN A 299 8.52 1.09 -1.97
CA ASN A 299 7.60 1.00 -0.86
C ASN A 299 7.08 -0.42 -0.72
N ALA A 300 6.88 -0.81 0.53
CA ALA A 300 6.35 -2.11 0.85
C ALA A 300 5.48 -2.15 2.09
N ALA A 301 4.88 -3.31 2.38
CA ALA A 301 4.03 -3.48 3.56
C ALA A 301 4.46 -4.72 4.37
N LEU A 302 4.61 -4.53 5.68
CA LEU A 302 4.68 -5.59 6.68
C LEU A 302 3.29 -5.76 7.30
N ASN A 303 2.86 -7.00 7.52
CA ASN A 303 1.58 -7.33 8.15
C ASN A 303 1.84 -8.35 9.27
N VAL A 304 1.06 -8.29 10.36
CA VAL A 304 1.06 -9.30 11.42
C VAL A 304 0.53 -10.67 10.95
N GLN A 305 -0.25 -10.72 9.87
CA GLN A 305 -0.82 -11.93 9.28
C GLN A 305 -0.45 -12.09 7.78
N PRO A 306 0.83 -12.17 7.41
CA PRO A 306 1.26 -12.19 6.00
C PRO A 306 0.77 -13.42 5.22
N CYS A 307 0.31 -14.46 5.93
CA CYS A 307 -0.16 -15.73 5.38
C CYS A 307 -1.70 -15.85 5.33
N GLY A 308 -2.44 -14.98 6.04
CA GLY A 308 -3.91 -15.04 6.11
C GLY A 308 -4.61 -14.32 4.95
N GLY A 309 -3.92 -13.34 4.34
CA GLY A 309 -4.56 -12.29 3.54
C GLY A 309 -4.67 -11.01 4.37
N LEU A 310 -5.36 -9.99 3.85
CA LEU A 310 -5.73 -8.81 4.65
C LEU A 310 -6.99 -9.11 5.46
N ASP A 311 -6.92 -10.14 6.29
CA ASP A 311 -8.01 -10.45 7.20
C ASP A 311 -8.09 -9.36 8.26
N LEU A 312 -9.32 -8.92 8.49
CA LEU A 312 -9.66 -7.89 9.44
C LEU A 312 -9.60 -8.48 10.85
N MET A 313 -9.04 -7.72 11.80
CA MET A 313 -8.94 -8.17 13.18
C MET A 313 -10.04 -7.56 14.04
N PHE A 314 -10.33 -8.20 15.16
CA PHE A 314 -11.31 -7.70 16.13
C PHE A 314 -10.63 -7.58 17.49
N PRO A 315 -10.01 -6.42 17.79
CA PRO A 315 -9.44 -6.15 19.10
C PRO A 315 -10.50 -6.30 20.20
N PRO A 316 -10.16 -6.87 21.37
CA PRO A 316 -11.09 -6.97 22.48
C PRO A 316 -11.43 -5.56 23.01
N LYS A 317 -12.69 -5.36 23.39
CA LYS A 317 -13.21 -4.05 23.82
C LYS A 317 -12.73 -3.62 25.20
N ASP A 318 -12.31 -4.57 26.02
CA ASP A 318 -12.14 -4.42 27.47
C ASP A 318 -10.66 -4.45 27.90
N LYS A 319 -9.72 -4.61 26.98
CA LYS A 319 -8.29 -4.66 27.28
C LYS A 319 -7.41 -4.38 26.07
N ALA A 320 -6.17 -4.01 26.34
CA ALA A 320 -5.14 -3.97 25.32
C ALA A 320 -4.80 -5.38 24.79
N ILE A 321 -4.47 -5.45 23.49
CA ILE A 321 -3.99 -6.67 22.82
C ILE A 321 -2.78 -6.34 21.95
N LYS A 322 -1.86 -7.30 21.83
CA LYS A 322 -0.72 -7.23 20.93
C LYS A 322 -0.81 -8.33 19.87
N TYR A 323 -0.70 -7.93 18.60
CA TYR A 323 -0.59 -8.82 17.46
C TYR A 323 0.86 -8.85 16.99
N THR A 324 1.43 -10.05 16.79
CA THR A 324 2.83 -10.24 16.41
C THR A 324 2.92 -10.95 15.06
N SER A 325 3.73 -10.42 14.15
CA SER A 325 4.00 -11.04 12.87
C SER A 325 4.87 -12.31 13.03
N PRO A 326 4.77 -13.29 12.11
CA PRO A 326 5.87 -14.22 11.92
C PRO A 326 7.15 -13.46 11.49
N PRO A 327 8.34 -14.07 11.63
CA PRO A 327 9.57 -13.46 11.14
C PRO A 327 9.56 -13.37 9.60
N TRP A 328 10.09 -12.27 9.09
CA TRP A 328 10.33 -12.03 7.67
C TRP A 328 11.82 -12.15 7.36
N ASP A 329 12.16 -12.97 6.38
CA ASP A 329 13.52 -13.21 5.94
C ASP A 329 13.97 -12.08 5.02
N VAL A 330 15.03 -11.37 5.41
CA VAL A 330 15.71 -10.43 4.52
C VAL A 330 16.53 -11.21 3.50
N ILE A 331 16.30 -10.92 2.21
CA ILE A 331 16.95 -11.58 1.08
C ILE A 331 17.87 -10.66 0.28
N MET A 332 17.80 -9.34 0.50
CA MET A 332 18.63 -8.35 -0.16
C MET A 332 19.15 -7.32 0.84
N PRO A 333 20.41 -6.88 0.72
CA PRO A 333 20.95 -5.83 1.57
C PRO A 333 20.35 -4.47 1.20
N GLY A 334 20.21 -3.59 2.19
CA GLY A 334 19.67 -2.26 1.98
C GLY A 334 19.42 -1.53 3.28
N TYR A 335 18.52 -0.56 3.23
CA TYR A 335 18.11 0.21 4.39
C TYR A 335 16.60 0.31 4.44
N LEU A 336 16.01 0.12 5.62
CA LEU A 336 14.65 0.58 5.90
C LEU A 336 14.74 2.05 6.28
N LEU A 337 14.11 2.91 5.49
CA LEU A 337 14.20 4.36 5.64
C LEU A 337 13.09 4.91 6.50
N ASP A 338 11.91 4.32 6.42
CA ASP A 338 10.74 4.77 7.17
C ASP A 338 9.77 3.61 7.38
N ILE A 339 9.08 3.61 8.52
CA ILE A 339 8.01 2.66 8.86
C ILE A 339 6.81 3.48 9.27
N LYS A 340 5.78 3.41 8.44
CA LYS A 340 4.52 4.12 8.62
C LYS A 340 3.44 3.10 8.96
N PRO A 341 2.95 3.08 10.21
CA PRO A 341 1.82 2.25 10.56
C PRO A 341 0.60 2.61 9.70
N HIS A 342 -0.25 1.63 9.45
CA HIS A 342 -1.58 1.83 8.92
C HIS A 342 -2.53 1.04 9.80
N LEU A 343 -2.92 1.70 10.89
CA LEU A 343 -3.82 1.18 11.90
C LEU A 343 -5.19 1.83 11.72
N HIS A 344 -6.23 1.11 12.11
CA HIS A 344 -7.53 1.71 12.35
C HIS A 344 -7.56 2.30 13.78
N ASP A 345 -8.57 3.13 14.06
CA ASP A 345 -8.80 3.68 15.40
C ASP A 345 -8.82 2.56 16.46
N GLY A 346 -8.30 2.84 17.65
CA GLY A 346 -7.98 1.83 18.67
C GLY A 346 -6.55 1.28 18.57
N GLY A 347 -5.87 1.50 17.45
CA GLY A 347 -4.44 1.24 17.31
C GLY A 347 -3.61 2.22 18.14
N ILE A 348 -2.58 1.70 18.82
CA ILE A 348 -1.68 2.47 19.68
C ILE A 348 -0.33 2.69 19.01
N ASN A 349 0.28 1.61 18.53
CA ASN A 349 1.58 1.67 17.89
C ASN A 349 1.88 0.44 17.02
N VAL A 350 2.90 0.59 16.19
CA VAL A 350 3.63 -0.52 15.59
C VAL A 350 5.07 -0.48 16.10
N THR A 351 5.60 -1.65 16.43
CA THR A 351 7.02 -1.84 16.78
C THR A 351 7.68 -2.70 15.72
N LEU A 352 8.74 -2.19 15.10
CA LEU A 352 9.61 -2.95 14.21
C LEU A 352 10.84 -3.44 14.98
N SER A 353 11.14 -4.72 14.80
CA SER A 353 12.37 -5.34 15.29
C SER A 353 13.18 -5.98 14.18
N VAL A 354 14.51 -5.93 14.32
CA VAL A 354 15.48 -6.62 13.48
C VAL A 354 16.28 -7.57 14.35
N ASN A 355 16.27 -8.87 14.04
CA ASN A 355 16.93 -9.91 14.82
C ASN A 355 16.53 -9.88 16.32
N GLY A 356 15.26 -9.61 16.59
CA GLY A 356 14.71 -9.53 17.96
C GLY A 356 15.02 -8.22 18.71
N LYS A 357 15.81 -7.31 18.13
CA LYS A 357 16.09 -6.00 18.69
C LYS A 357 15.11 -4.98 18.13
N VAL A 358 14.46 -4.21 19.00
CA VAL A 358 13.59 -3.10 18.61
C VAL A 358 14.44 -2.00 17.95
N GLU A 359 14.15 -1.68 16.70
CA GLU A 359 14.83 -0.62 15.95
C GLU A 359 13.91 0.59 15.71
N CYS A 360 12.58 0.41 15.72
CA CYS A 360 11.64 1.52 15.72
C CYS A 360 10.34 1.20 16.48
N VAL A 361 9.79 2.22 17.15
CA VAL A 361 8.41 2.27 17.63
C VAL A 361 7.76 3.49 17.01
N SER A 362 6.67 3.29 16.26
CA SER A 362 5.87 4.35 15.66
C SER A 362 4.47 4.32 16.28
N SER A 363 4.12 5.39 16.99
CA SER A 363 2.89 5.53 17.77
C SER A 363 1.86 6.34 17.00
N ALA A 364 0.60 5.93 17.10
CA ALA A 364 -0.53 6.70 16.56
C ALA A 364 -0.65 8.05 17.27
N VAL A 365 -0.95 9.08 16.50
CA VAL A 365 -1.23 10.44 16.97
C VAL A 365 -2.71 10.72 16.73
N TYR A 366 -3.46 10.85 17.80
CA TYR A 366 -4.88 11.23 17.76
C TYR A 366 -5.01 12.75 17.89
N GLY A 367 -5.92 13.37 17.15
CA GLY A 367 -6.03 14.84 17.20
C GLY A 367 -7.18 15.47 16.41
N ALA A 368 -7.74 14.78 15.41
CA ALA A 368 -8.96 15.21 14.73
C ALA A 368 -10.11 14.42 15.32
N GLY A 369 -11.20 15.13 15.63
CA GLY A 369 -12.38 14.49 16.17
C GLY A 369 -13.66 15.05 15.59
N ALA A 370 -14.64 14.16 15.46
CA ALA A 370 -15.98 14.50 15.01
C ALA A 370 -16.98 14.09 16.09
N GLU A 371 -18.12 14.77 16.13
CA GLU A 371 -19.24 14.30 16.95
C GLU A 371 -20.08 13.34 16.11
N VAL A 372 -20.05 12.05 16.46
CA VAL A 372 -20.83 11.02 15.78
C VAL A 372 -21.91 10.56 16.75
N LYS A 373 -23.18 10.82 16.42
CA LYS A 373 -24.35 10.47 17.25
C LYS A 373 -24.26 11.02 18.69
N GLY A 374 -23.70 12.22 18.86
CA GLY A 374 -23.58 12.87 20.18
C GLY A 374 -22.33 12.47 20.97
N GLU A 375 -21.51 11.54 20.46
CA GLU A 375 -20.25 11.16 21.08
C GLU A 375 -19.07 11.83 20.37
N LYS A 376 -18.15 12.39 21.15
CA LYS A 376 -16.86 12.83 20.61
C LYS A 376 -16.05 11.60 20.20
N TRP A 377 -15.69 11.59 18.93
CA TRP A 377 -14.83 10.61 18.31
C TRP A 377 -13.45 11.23 18.10
N GLU A 378 -12.36 10.50 18.38
CA GLU A 378 -11.01 10.88 17.95
C GLU A 378 -10.54 9.88 16.91
N THR A 379 -9.88 10.36 15.86
CA THR A 379 -9.27 9.50 14.84
C THR A 379 -7.76 9.71 14.77
N ILE A 380 -7.07 8.71 14.22
CA ILE A 380 -5.64 8.77 13.95
C ILE A 380 -5.37 9.82 12.86
N THR A 381 -4.61 10.84 13.23
CA THR A 381 -4.19 11.95 12.36
C THR A 381 -2.74 11.87 11.91
N GLY A 382 -2.05 10.82 12.31
CA GLY A 382 -0.69 10.53 11.89
C GLY A 382 0.04 9.62 12.85
N TYR A 383 1.35 9.50 12.64
CA TYR A 383 2.20 8.62 13.41
C TYR A 383 3.53 9.28 13.76
N THR A 384 4.13 8.86 14.88
CA THR A 384 5.50 9.30 15.20
C THR A 384 6.49 8.66 14.21
N PRO A 385 7.42 9.45 13.63
CA PRO A 385 8.28 8.95 12.56
C PRO A 385 9.43 8.09 13.08
N CYS A 386 9.84 7.09 12.28
CA CYS A 386 11.04 6.30 12.51
C CYS A 386 12.27 7.04 11.98
N ASN A 387 12.96 7.84 12.79
CA ASN A 387 13.99 8.78 12.31
C ASN A 387 15.38 8.19 12.01
N LYS A 388 15.51 6.87 11.86
CA LYS A 388 16.80 6.21 11.60
C LYS A 388 16.70 5.32 10.37
N ALA A 389 17.70 5.42 9.49
CA ALA A 389 17.90 4.41 8.45
C ALA A 389 18.42 3.13 9.12
N ILE A 390 17.65 2.04 9.01
CA ILE A 390 17.99 0.75 9.61
C ILE A 390 18.64 -0.11 8.53
N GLU A 391 19.93 -0.36 8.66
CA GLU A 391 20.64 -1.28 7.76
C GLU A 391 20.09 -2.70 7.93
N ILE A 392 19.85 -3.37 6.80
CA ILE A 392 19.43 -4.76 6.74
C ILE A 392 20.32 -5.52 5.75
N LYS A 393 20.57 -6.80 6.04
CA LYS A 393 21.37 -7.69 5.18
C LYS A 393 20.75 -9.08 5.06
N PRO A 394 21.08 -9.84 4.00
CA PRO A 394 20.60 -11.19 3.85
C PRO A 394 20.85 -12.04 5.10
N GLY A 395 19.82 -12.73 5.57
CA GLY A 395 19.86 -13.53 6.80
C GLY A 395 19.27 -12.85 8.02
N ASP A 396 19.13 -11.52 8.03
CA ASP A 396 18.40 -10.81 9.08
C ASP A 396 16.92 -11.23 9.10
N LYS A 397 16.30 -11.12 10.28
CA LYS A 397 14.87 -11.34 10.50
C LYS A 397 14.19 -10.04 10.88
N LEU A 398 13.19 -9.62 10.10
CA LEU A 398 12.29 -8.55 10.51
C LEU A 398 11.09 -9.15 11.25
N ALA A 399 10.60 -8.48 12.28
CA ALA A 399 9.32 -8.79 12.89
C ALA A 399 8.62 -7.51 13.32
N MET A 400 7.28 -7.54 13.28
CA MET A 400 6.43 -6.42 13.58
C MET A 400 5.41 -6.80 14.65
N ASP A 401 5.31 -5.97 15.69
CA ASP A 401 4.20 -6.01 16.65
C ASP A 401 3.26 -4.84 16.38
N SER A 402 1.96 -5.05 16.51
CA SER A 402 0.95 -3.98 16.54
C SER A 402 0.14 -4.07 17.82
N THR A 403 0.03 -2.95 18.52
CA THR A 403 -0.69 -2.86 19.79
C THR A 403 -2.00 -2.12 19.60
N TYR A 404 -3.08 -2.68 20.13
CA TYR A 404 -4.42 -2.08 20.18
C TYR A 404 -4.87 -1.93 21.63
N ASP A 405 -5.60 -0.86 21.92
CA ASP A 405 -6.27 -0.66 23.20
C ASP A 405 -7.56 0.16 23.02
N VAL A 406 -8.68 -0.57 22.94
CA VAL A 406 -10.02 0.00 22.70
C VAL A 406 -10.55 0.75 23.92
N THR A 407 -9.96 0.55 25.10
CA THR A 407 -10.30 1.29 26.32
C THR A 407 -9.71 2.70 26.30
N SER A 408 -8.59 2.88 25.60
CA SER A 408 -7.92 4.18 25.43
C SER A 408 -8.50 4.94 24.22
N HIS A 409 -8.67 4.27 23.08
CA HIS A 409 -9.26 4.85 21.87
C HIS A 409 -10.29 3.90 21.29
N LYS A 410 -11.53 4.36 21.12
CA LYS A 410 -12.60 3.51 20.62
C LYS A 410 -12.34 3.10 19.14
N LEU A 411 -12.95 2.01 18.67
CA LEU A 411 -12.96 1.60 17.25
C LEU A 411 -13.99 2.39 16.44
N ARG A 412 -13.64 2.88 15.24
CA ARG A 412 -14.54 3.72 14.40
C ARG A 412 -15.99 3.23 14.43
N PRO A 413 -17.00 4.08 14.70
CA PRO A 413 -18.38 3.65 14.60
C PRO A 413 -18.65 3.24 13.15
N THR A 414 -19.12 2.02 12.94
CA THR A 414 -19.48 1.57 11.59
C THR A 414 -20.76 2.29 11.14
N SER A 415 -20.90 2.48 9.84
CA SER A 415 -22.15 2.93 9.23
C SER A 415 -23.17 1.78 9.32
N ASP A 416 -23.86 1.72 10.45
CA ASP A 416 -25.05 0.92 10.77
C ASP A 416 -24.99 -0.58 10.39
N ASN A 417 -24.86 -1.45 11.41
CA ASN A 417 -25.11 -2.90 11.40
C ASN A 417 -24.06 -3.87 10.83
N HIS A 418 -22.81 -3.44 10.65
CA HIS A 418 -21.67 -4.37 10.57
C HIS A 418 -20.93 -4.23 11.89
N GLY A 419 -20.71 -5.31 12.64
CA GLY A 419 -20.07 -5.28 13.98
C GLY A 419 -18.87 -4.31 14.04
N GLU A 420 -18.60 -3.77 15.24
CA GLU A 420 -17.60 -2.74 15.53
C GLU A 420 -16.38 -2.70 14.61
N ALA A 421 -15.92 -1.49 14.26
CA ALA A 421 -14.88 -1.31 13.25
C ALA A 421 -13.68 -2.20 13.50
N GLU A 422 -13.28 -2.80 12.40
CA GLU A 422 -12.22 -3.78 12.34
C GLU A 422 -10.88 -3.11 12.70
N GLY A 423 -9.99 -3.85 13.35
CA GLY A 423 -8.58 -3.49 13.48
C GLY A 423 -7.81 -3.87 12.22
N MET A 424 -6.81 -3.07 11.90
CA MET A 424 -5.85 -3.33 10.82
C MET A 424 -4.41 -3.20 11.35
N ALA A 425 -3.55 -4.19 11.14
CA ALA A 425 -2.19 -4.17 11.67
C ALA A 425 -1.20 -4.48 10.55
N PHE A 426 -1.05 -3.48 9.69
CA PHE A 426 0.07 -3.44 8.77
C PHE A 426 0.83 -2.14 8.92
N ALA A 427 2.08 -2.14 8.49
CA ALA A 427 2.89 -0.94 8.37
C ALA A 427 3.47 -0.90 6.96
N GLN A 428 3.31 0.23 6.31
CA GLN A 428 4.06 0.53 5.11
C GLN A 428 5.51 0.80 5.52
N PHE A 429 6.45 0.40 4.68
CA PHE A 429 7.84 0.75 4.86
C PHE A 429 8.45 1.20 3.56
N THR A 430 9.22 2.28 3.63
CA THR A 430 10.07 2.71 2.53
C THR A 430 11.43 2.08 2.74
N PHE A 431 11.99 1.49 1.69
CA PHE A 431 13.30 0.87 1.72
C PHE A 431 14.18 1.40 0.59
N ALA A 432 15.49 1.38 0.79
CA ALA A 432 16.51 1.78 -0.17
C ALA A 432 17.41 0.59 -0.50
N VAL A 433 17.57 0.31 -1.80
CA VAL A 433 18.56 -0.66 -2.30
C VAL A 433 19.54 0.03 -3.23
N LYS A 434 20.74 -0.52 -3.32
CA LYS A 434 21.74 -0.03 -4.27
C LYS A 434 21.26 -0.35 -5.69
N ARG A 435 21.36 0.65 -6.58
CA ARG A 435 21.01 0.52 -8.01
C ARG A 435 21.90 -0.46 -8.76
#